data_AF-A0A7K0PA57-F1
#
_entry.id   AF-A0A7K0PA57-F1
#
_cell.length_a   1.000
_cell.length_b   1.000
_cell.length_c   1.000
_cell.angle_alpha   90.00
_cell.angle_beta   90.00
_cell.angle_gamma   90.00
#
_symmetry.space_group_name_H-M   'P 1'
#
loop_
_entity.id
_entity.type
_entity.pdbx_description
1 polymer ?
#
loop_
_entity_poly.entity_id
_entity_poly.type
_entity_poly.pdbx_seq_one_letter_code
_entity_poly.pdbx_strand_id
1 'polypeptide(L)'
;MLPARPALPRQPERGEHVRRRRHLPRPDRAHAGRVAHRAPGAGDDLDRRQRGDLRAGPGAPARAGGGVPPVIKVYALLPKRPDITAEAFHEHWATTHREHALRITRLRRYVQAHRLEQDVPGLRTAPYEGIPEVWYDSLESAVGQDDDPDYTEHAQKDEPSFVDMAGIAWVMTDEALLRDDLLLEQDTPVHKLLLLAVRPAGQDPAAFAAAWRAAAEDVVATTGVRRAAVATVLPDAYASGDPAYDGVLELWWPDEAAHADAWAAHGEDVVARLTAVADAERLRAAAVHELRVIWPGPARDAVAAPAAPNFTTHDERLEGN
;
A
#
# COMPACT_ATOMS: atom_id res chain seq x y z
N MET A 1 -28.61 61.17 11.75
CA MET A 1 -28.60 60.47 13.04
C MET A 1 -28.92 59.00 12.74
N LEU A 2 -27.88 58.17 12.57
CA LEU A 2 -27.98 56.77 12.12
C LEU A 2 -28.06 55.84 13.36
N PRO A 3 -28.88 54.78 13.35
CA PRO A 3 -29.02 53.88 14.51
C PRO A 3 -27.84 52.91 14.63
N ALA A 4 -27.50 52.61 15.89
CA ALA A 4 -26.36 51.78 16.31
C ALA A 4 -26.53 50.29 15.94
N ARG A 5 -25.42 49.65 15.56
CA ARG A 5 -25.30 48.19 15.33
C ARG A 5 -25.29 47.43 16.67
N PRO A 6 -25.93 46.24 16.79
CA PRO A 6 -25.82 45.41 17.97
C PRO A 6 -24.49 44.64 18.02
N ALA A 7 -23.94 44.48 19.23
CA ALA A 7 -22.70 43.77 19.50
C ALA A 7 -22.88 42.23 19.37
N LEU A 8 -21.90 41.57 18.77
CA LEU A 8 -21.81 40.11 18.68
C LEU A 8 -21.32 39.50 20.02
N PRO A 9 -21.81 38.32 20.44
CA PRO A 9 -21.36 37.65 21.65
C PRO A 9 -19.95 37.05 21.47
N ARG A 10 -19.14 37.15 22.54
CA ARG A 10 -17.77 36.61 22.64
C ARG A 10 -17.78 35.08 22.60
N GLN A 11 -16.92 34.50 21.78
CA GLN A 11 -16.63 33.06 21.73
C GLN A 11 -15.78 32.66 22.96
N PRO A 12 -15.99 31.47 23.57
CA PRO A 12 -15.13 30.98 24.63
C PRO A 12 -13.79 30.48 24.07
N GLU A 13 -12.70 30.80 24.78
CA GLU A 13 -11.33 30.43 24.45
C GLU A 13 -11.14 28.91 24.44
N ARG A 14 -10.59 28.38 23.34
CA ARG A 14 -10.20 26.97 23.25
C ARG A 14 -8.82 26.80 23.87
N GLY A 15 -8.77 26.03 24.96
CA GLY A 15 -7.53 25.61 25.60
C GLY A 15 -6.63 24.83 24.65
N GLU A 16 -5.34 25.15 24.68
CA GLU A 16 -4.28 24.44 23.99
C GLU A 16 -4.20 22.98 24.49
N HIS A 17 -4.59 22.05 23.64
CA HIS A 17 -4.18 20.65 23.77
C HIS A 17 -2.99 20.39 22.85
N VAL A 18 -1.78 20.59 23.37
CA VAL A 18 -0.54 20.09 22.78
C VAL A 18 -0.60 18.57 22.74
N ARG A 19 -0.94 17.99 21.59
CA ARG A 19 -0.74 16.56 21.33
C ARG A 19 0.73 16.32 21.00
N ARG A 20 1.45 15.69 21.92
CA ARG A 20 2.83 15.26 21.72
C ARG A 20 2.89 14.26 20.56
N ARG A 21 3.81 14.51 19.61
CA ARG A 21 4.22 13.58 18.55
C ARG A 21 4.54 12.22 19.16
N ARG A 22 3.91 11.15 18.68
CA ARG A 22 4.30 9.77 19.01
C ARG A 22 5.34 9.33 18.00
N HIS A 23 6.59 9.31 18.44
CA HIS A 23 7.68 8.61 17.78
C HIS A 23 7.46 7.10 17.99
N LEU A 24 7.60 6.29 16.94
CA LEU A 24 7.52 4.83 17.03
C LEU A 24 8.62 4.31 17.97
N PRO A 25 8.31 3.49 19.00
CA PRO A 25 9.34 2.94 19.87
C PRO A 25 10.05 1.76 19.20
N ARG A 26 11.39 1.74 19.28
CA ARG A 26 12.24 0.59 18.91
C ARG A 26 12.11 -0.53 19.96
N PRO A 27 12.04 -1.82 19.58
CA PRO A 27 12.10 -2.91 20.55
C PRO A 27 13.55 -3.22 20.97
N ASP A 28 13.78 -3.21 22.29
CA ASP A 28 15.02 -3.63 22.95
C ASP A 28 15.24 -5.15 22.82
N ARG A 29 16.47 -5.56 22.49
CA ARG A 29 16.91 -6.96 22.54
C ARG A 29 17.25 -7.34 23.99
N ALA A 30 16.44 -8.18 24.62
CA ALA A 30 16.85 -8.90 25.83
C ALA A 30 16.29 -10.33 25.91
N HIS A 31 17.23 -11.29 25.90
CA HIS A 31 17.26 -12.55 26.64
C HIS A 31 15.96 -13.36 26.81
N ALA A 32 15.78 -14.38 25.96
CA ALA A 32 14.87 -15.49 26.21
C ALA A 32 15.64 -16.69 26.82
N GLY A 33 15.43 -16.92 28.12
CA GLY A 33 15.83 -18.14 28.81
C GLY A 33 14.91 -19.31 28.44
N ARG A 34 15.53 -20.49 28.31
CA ARG A 34 14.86 -21.77 28.09
C ARG A 34 13.98 -22.16 29.28
N VAL A 35 12.76 -22.61 29.03
CA VAL A 35 12.07 -23.57 29.90
C VAL A 35 11.43 -24.65 29.02
N ALA A 36 11.87 -25.88 29.25
CA ALA A 36 11.30 -27.09 28.66
C ALA A 36 10.17 -27.60 29.56
N HIS A 37 9.02 -27.92 28.96
CA HIS A 37 8.03 -28.79 29.60
C HIS A 37 7.80 -30.03 28.74
N ARG A 38 7.96 -31.18 29.40
CA ARG A 38 7.75 -32.53 28.89
C ARG A 38 6.55 -33.14 29.62
N ALA A 39 5.86 -34.04 28.90
CA ALA A 39 5.16 -35.28 29.35
C ALA A 39 3.68 -35.35 28.90
N PRO A 40 3.03 -36.55 28.91
CA PRO A 40 3.44 -37.85 28.37
C PRO A 40 2.32 -38.50 27.50
N GLY A 41 2.57 -39.69 26.93
CA GLY A 41 1.69 -40.35 25.95
C GLY A 41 0.81 -41.51 26.45
N ALA A 42 0.32 -42.29 25.47
CA ALA A 42 -0.36 -43.60 25.47
C ALA A 42 -1.42 -43.57 24.34
N GLY A 43 -1.71 -44.58 23.53
CA GLY A 43 -1.28 -45.97 23.39
C GLY A 43 -2.12 -46.60 22.25
N ASP A 44 -1.55 -47.63 21.60
CA ASP A 44 -2.12 -48.76 20.85
C ASP A 44 -3.50 -48.65 20.16
N ASP A 45 -3.58 -49.00 18.87
CA ASP A 45 -3.72 -50.39 18.39
C ASP A 45 -4.45 -50.52 17.03
N LEU A 46 -4.18 -51.64 16.33
CA LEU A 46 -4.95 -52.28 15.25
C LEU A 46 -4.75 -51.90 13.75
N ASP A 47 -4.04 -52.84 13.12
CA ASP A 47 -4.53 -53.73 12.04
C ASP A 47 -4.40 -53.32 10.56
N ARG A 48 -4.21 -54.38 9.79
CA ARG A 48 -3.42 -54.53 8.58
C ARG A 48 -4.37 -54.84 7.42
N ARG A 49 -3.96 -54.39 6.23
CA ARG A 49 -4.36 -54.86 4.88
C ARG A 49 -5.63 -54.22 4.31
N GLN A 50 -5.44 -53.41 3.28
CA GLN A 50 -5.85 -53.80 1.92
C GLN A 50 -4.96 -53.11 0.89
N ARG A 51 -4.56 -53.91 -0.11
CA ARG A 51 -3.66 -53.55 -1.21
C ARG A 51 -4.45 -52.85 -2.31
N GLY A 52 -3.81 -51.93 -3.02
CA GLY A 52 -4.23 -51.48 -4.34
C GLY A 52 -3.15 -50.62 -4.98
N ASP A 53 -2.49 -51.20 -5.98
CA ASP A 53 -1.45 -50.59 -6.81
C ASP A 53 -1.83 -49.20 -7.32
N LEU A 54 -0.85 -48.28 -7.39
CA LEU A 54 -0.50 -47.54 -8.61
C LEU A 54 0.92 -46.94 -8.45
N ARG A 55 1.74 -47.18 -9.47
CA ARG A 55 3.17 -46.86 -9.55
C ARG A 55 3.44 -45.36 -9.45
N ALA A 56 4.38 -44.95 -8.59
CA ALA A 56 5.05 -43.66 -8.65
C ALA A 56 6.54 -43.89 -8.93
N GLY A 57 7.03 -43.37 -10.07
CA GLY A 57 8.45 -43.33 -10.41
C GLY A 57 9.22 -42.34 -9.53
N PRO A 58 10.56 -42.35 -9.57
CA PRO A 58 11.39 -41.54 -8.67
C PRO A 58 11.17 -40.04 -8.96
N GLY A 59 10.88 -39.28 -7.91
CA GLY A 59 10.52 -37.88 -7.96
C GLY A 59 11.58 -37.01 -8.63
N ALA A 60 11.15 -36.26 -9.64
CA ALA A 60 11.87 -35.09 -10.09
C ALA A 60 11.82 -34.03 -8.98
N PRO A 61 12.94 -33.35 -8.65
CA PRO A 61 12.92 -32.30 -7.65
C PRO A 61 12.02 -31.16 -8.13
N ALA A 62 11.13 -30.72 -7.24
CA ALA A 62 10.34 -29.51 -7.43
C ALA A 62 11.29 -28.36 -7.78
N ARG A 63 11.10 -27.74 -8.94
CA ARG A 63 11.78 -26.48 -9.26
C ARG A 63 11.32 -25.46 -8.22
N ALA A 64 12.24 -25.06 -7.35
CA ALA A 64 12.10 -23.84 -6.59
C ALA A 64 11.87 -22.71 -7.60
N GLY A 65 10.63 -22.20 -7.65
CA GLY A 65 10.34 -20.99 -8.39
C GLY A 65 11.21 -19.89 -7.81
N GLY A 66 12.15 -19.38 -8.60
CA GLY A 66 12.88 -18.16 -8.29
C GLY A 66 11.88 -17.00 -8.30
N GLY A 67 11.20 -16.78 -7.17
CA GLY A 67 10.35 -15.63 -6.97
C GLY A 67 11.23 -14.40 -6.85
N VAL A 68 10.94 -13.37 -7.65
CA VAL A 68 11.41 -12.01 -7.36
C VAL A 68 10.91 -11.67 -5.95
N PRO A 69 11.76 -11.18 -5.03
CA PRO A 69 11.31 -10.80 -3.70
C PRO A 69 10.14 -9.81 -3.80
N PRO A 70 9.14 -9.89 -2.91
CA PRO A 70 7.97 -9.04 -2.98
C PRO A 70 8.39 -7.57 -2.88
N VAL A 71 7.96 -6.78 -3.87
CA VAL A 71 8.17 -5.33 -3.90
C VAL A 71 7.09 -4.70 -3.03
N ILE A 72 7.48 -3.87 -2.06
CA ILE A 72 6.53 -3.15 -1.22
C ILE A 72 6.11 -1.89 -1.95
N LYS A 73 4.80 -1.67 -2.09
CA LYS A 73 4.25 -0.41 -2.61
C LYS A 73 3.69 0.41 -1.47
N VAL A 74 4.09 1.67 -1.38
CA VAL A 74 3.55 2.63 -0.42
C VAL A 74 2.82 3.72 -1.17
N TYR A 75 1.58 3.97 -0.76
CA TYR A 75 0.82 5.15 -1.16
C TYR A 75 0.97 6.20 -0.07
N ALA A 76 1.56 7.34 -0.40
CA ALA A 76 1.44 8.53 0.42
C ALA A 76 0.17 9.27 -0.03
N LEU A 77 -0.66 9.70 0.90
CA LEU A 77 -1.90 10.40 0.60
C LEU A 77 -1.71 11.85 1.01
N LEU A 78 -1.57 12.75 0.04
CA LEU A 78 -1.16 14.14 0.27
C LEU A 78 -2.38 15.07 0.20
N PRO A 79 -2.93 15.54 1.33
CA PRO A 79 -3.78 16.70 1.31
C PRO A 79 -2.91 17.92 0.99
N LYS A 80 -3.42 18.77 0.11
CA LYS A 80 -2.81 20.05 -0.22
C LYS A 80 -2.91 21.01 0.96
N ARG A 81 -1.86 21.80 1.21
CA ARG A 81 -1.88 22.88 2.20
C ARG A 81 -3.07 23.83 1.94
N PRO A 82 -3.83 24.25 2.97
CA PRO A 82 -5.11 24.94 2.76
C PRO A 82 -5.00 26.35 2.15
N ASP A 83 -3.81 26.95 2.16
CA ASP A 83 -3.52 28.33 1.73
C ASP A 83 -2.94 28.42 0.30
N ILE A 84 -2.76 27.31 -0.42
CA ILE A 84 -2.29 27.30 -1.81
C ILE A 84 -3.36 26.77 -2.77
N THR A 85 -3.26 27.11 -4.05
CA THR A 85 -4.17 26.59 -5.09
C THR A 85 -3.78 25.17 -5.53
N ALA A 86 -4.72 24.42 -6.12
CA ALA A 86 -4.44 23.08 -6.64
C ALA A 86 -3.34 23.13 -7.72
N GLU A 87 -3.37 24.13 -8.58
CA GLU A 87 -2.35 24.34 -9.62
C GLU A 87 -0.96 24.52 -9.01
N ALA A 88 -0.84 25.36 -7.97
CA ALA A 88 0.43 25.56 -7.28
C ALA A 88 0.95 24.28 -6.62
N PHE A 89 0.06 23.45 -6.06
CA PHE A 89 0.43 22.13 -5.53
C PHE A 89 0.97 21.22 -6.63
N HIS A 90 0.24 21.08 -7.74
CA HIS A 90 0.64 20.18 -8.82
C HIS A 90 1.93 20.66 -9.51
N GLU A 91 2.09 21.97 -9.75
CA GLU A 91 3.29 22.55 -10.35
C GLU A 91 4.51 22.30 -9.46
N HIS A 92 4.43 22.64 -8.18
CA HIS A 92 5.54 22.44 -7.23
C HIS A 92 5.90 20.95 -7.09
N TRP A 93 4.89 20.09 -7.00
CA TRP A 93 5.09 18.65 -6.85
C TRP A 93 5.73 18.00 -8.09
N ALA A 94 5.29 18.39 -9.29
CA ALA A 94 5.81 17.89 -10.56
C ALA A 94 7.22 18.42 -10.90
N THR A 95 7.66 19.50 -10.26
CA THR A 95 8.93 20.19 -10.57
C THR A 95 9.92 20.12 -9.41
N THR A 96 9.85 21.06 -8.46
CA THR A 96 10.79 21.20 -7.35
C THR A 96 10.84 19.94 -6.48
N HIS A 97 9.68 19.43 -6.06
CA HIS A 97 9.65 18.22 -5.24
C HIS A 97 10.17 16.99 -6.01
N ARG A 98 9.85 16.89 -7.30
CA ARG A 98 10.36 15.85 -8.19
C ARG A 98 11.90 15.83 -8.22
N GLU A 99 12.56 16.99 -8.28
CA GLU A 99 14.02 17.07 -8.24
C GLU A 99 14.61 16.56 -6.93
N HIS A 100 13.93 16.79 -5.81
CA HIS A 100 14.33 16.22 -4.52
C HIS A 100 14.13 14.70 -4.50
N ALA A 101 12.99 14.21 -4.98
CA ALA A 101 12.68 12.78 -4.99
C ALA A 101 13.64 11.96 -5.87
N LEU A 102 14.13 12.53 -6.99
CA LEU A 102 15.12 11.88 -7.86
C LEU A 102 16.48 11.61 -7.20
N ARG A 103 16.76 12.24 -6.05
CA ARG A 103 17.97 11.98 -5.26
C ARG A 103 17.84 10.72 -4.39
N ILE A 104 16.62 10.32 -4.07
CA ILE A 104 16.34 9.23 -3.14
C ILE A 104 16.65 7.90 -3.82
N THR A 105 17.84 7.37 -3.56
CA THR A 105 18.29 6.14 -4.20
C THR A 105 17.57 4.90 -3.65
N ARG A 106 16.86 4.95 -2.52
CA ARG A 106 16.12 3.79 -2.00
C ARG A 106 14.90 3.41 -2.84
N LEU A 107 14.35 4.34 -3.63
CA LEU A 107 13.15 4.12 -4.43
C LEU A 107 13.44 3.18 -5.60
N ARG A 108 12.68 2.08 -5.69
CA ARG A 108 12.68 1.20 -6.86
C ARG A 108 11.90 1.82 -8.02
N ARG A 109 10.74 2.42 -7.73
CA ARG A 109 9.92 3.18 -8.69
C ARG A 109 9.25 4.31 -7.95
N TYR A 110 8.91 5.37 -8.69
CA TYR A 110 8.17 6.50 -8.17
C TYR A 110 7.26 7.07 -9.24
N VAL A 111 5.98 7.15 -8.89
CA VAL A 111 4.90 7.70 -9.69
C VAL A 111 4.16 8.75 -8.87
N GLN A 112 3.82 9.87 -9.52
CA GLN A 112 2.96 10.91 -8.96
C GLN A 112 1.57 10.76 -9.58
N ALA A 113 0.58 10.35 -8.80
CA ALA A 113 -0.82 10.44 -9.20
C ALA A 113 -1.37 11.82 -8.83
N HIS A 114 -1.50 12.70 -9.82
CA HIS A 114 -2.09 14.04 -9.69
C HIS A 114 -3.59 13.93 -9.81
N ARG A 115 -4.32 14.30 -8.75
CA ARG A 115 -5.78 14.31 -8.79
C ARG A 115 -6.28 15.23 -9.92
N LEU A 116 -7.26 14.74 -10.64
CA LEU A 116 -8.04 15.56 -11.57
C LEU A 116 -9.31 16.05 -10.87
N GLU A 117 -9.83 17.20 -11.27
CA GLU A 117 -11.03 17.80 -10.65
C GLU A 117 -12.32 16.99 -10.90
N GLN A 118 -12.29 16.00 -11.79
CA GLN A 118 -13.51 15.25 -12.12
C GLN A 118 -13.89 14.28 -11.00
N ASP A 119 -15.14 14.38 -10.56
CA ASP A 119 -15.76 13.41 -9.67
C ASP A 119 -16.09 12.11 -10.42
N VAL A 120 -16.10 11.01 -9.68
CA VAL A 120 -16.43 9.68 -10.20
C VAL A 120 -17.87 9.33 -9.80
N PRO A 121 -18.82 9.20 -10.75
CA PRO A 121 -20.23 8.98 -10.42
C PRO A 121 -20.45 7.80 -9.47
N GLY A 122 -21.22 8.02 -8.40
CA GLY A 122 -21.54 7.02 -7.39
C GLY A 122 -20.47 6.81 -6.31
N LEU A 123 -19.32 7.48 -6.39
CA LEU A 123 -18.25 7.40 -5.40
C LEU A 123 -17.95 8.76 -4.77
N ARG A 124 -17.37 8.73 -3.57
CA ARG A 124 -16.94 9.93 -2.86
C ARG A 124 -15.51 10.29 -3.25
N THR A 125 -15.26 11.54 -3.56
CA THR A 125 -13.94 12.01 -3.96
C THR A 125 -12.94 11.96 -2.81
N ALA A 126 -11.73 11.48 -3.08
CA ALA A 126 -10.65 11.40 -2.11
C ALA A 126 -10.19 12.81 -1.70
N PRO A 127 -9.96 13.07 -0.40
CA PRO A 127 -9.56 14.40 0.09
C PRO A 127 -8.08 14.72 -0.14
N TYR A 128 -7.41 14.03 -1.06
CA TYR A 128 -5.98 14.17 -1.34
C TYR A 128 -5.76 14.75 -2.73
N GLU A 129 -4.89 15.74 -2.85
CA GLU A 129 -4.57 16.38 -4.12
C GLU A 129 -3.51 15.57 -4.90
N GLY A 130 -2.65 14.86 -4.17
CA GLY A 130 -1.63 13.99 -4.74
C GLY A 130 -1.57 12.64 -4.04
N ILE A 131 -1.31 11.60 -4.80
CA ILE A 131 -1.06 10.26 -4.29
C ILE A 131 0.28 9.75 -4.85
N PRO A 132 1.43 10.06 -4.22
CA PRO A 132 2.68 9.37 -4.50
C PRO A 132 2.52 7.86 -4.37
N GLU A 133 2.96 7.15 -5.39
CA GLU A 133 3.13 5.71 -5.39
C GLU A 133 4.61 5.41 -5.50
N VAL A 134 5.15 4.81 -4.44
CA VAL A 134 6.58 4.49 -4.35
C VAL A 134 6.75 3.01 -4.10
N TRP A 135 7.69 2.41 -4.81
CA TRP A 135 8.02 1.01 -4.66
C TRP A 135 9.38 0.87 -4.01
N TYR A 136 9.50 -0.10 -3.10
CA TYR A 136 10.71 -0.44 -2.38
C TYR A 136 11.04 -1.92 -2.56
N ASP A 137 12.32 -2.27 -2.51
CA ASP A 137 12.78 -3.66 -2.62
C ASP A 137 12.39 -4.52 -1.39
N SER A 138 12.05 -3.89 -0.25
CA SER A 138 11.64 -4.59 0.98
C SER A 138 10.87 -3.66 1.94
N LEU A 139 10.20 -4.24 2.93
CA LEU A 139 9.54 -3.49 4.00
C LEU A 139 10.56 -2.71 4.86
N GLU A 140 11.74 -3.29 5.10
CA GLU A 140 12.83 -2.61 5.79
C GLU A 140 13.25 -1.34 5.06
N SER A 141 13.36 -1.39 3.72
CA SER A 141 13.70 -0.22 2.91
C SER A 141 12.61 0.86 2.98
N ALA A 142 11.33 0.45 2.95
CA ALA A 142 10.19 1.37 3.05
C ALA A 142 10.10 2.05 4.43
N VAL A 143 10.29 1.29 5.51
CA VAL A 143 10.26 1.83 6.89
C VAL A 143 11.50 2.66 7.21
N GLY A 144 12.66 2.30 6.64
CA GLY A 144 13.93 3.01 6.80
C GLY A 144 14.08 4.26 5.91
N GLN A 145 13.01 4.76 5.30
CA GLN A 145 13.03 5.96 4.46
C GLN A 145 13.52 7.19 5.24
N ASP A 146 13.14 7.29 6.52
CA ASP A 146 13.59 8.37 7.42
C ASP A 146 15.10 8.29 7.77
N ASP A 147 15.79 7.20 7.43
CA ASP A 147 17.24 7.07 7.60
C ASP A 147 18.01 7.52 6.34
N ASP A 148 17.31 7.89 5.26
CA ASP A 148 17.93 8.37 4.03
C ASP A 148 18.24 9.88 4.11
N PRO A 149 19.53 10.30 4.05
CA PRO A 149 19.88 11.71 4.06
C PRO A 149 19.32 12.47 2.85
N ASP A 150 19.23 11.85 1.67
CA ASP A 150 18.66 12.52 0.49
C ASP A 150 17.16 12.78 0.67
N TYR A 151 16.46 11.95 1.44
CA TYR A 151 15.08 12.21 1.83
C TYR A 151 14.98 13.29 2.91
N THR A 152 15.65 13.10 4.03
CA THR A 152 15.52 13.96 5.23
C THR A 152 16.08 15.37 5.03
N GLU A 153 17.12 15.54 4.22
CA GLU A 153 17.74 16.84 3.96
C GLU A 153 17.12 17.60 2.78
N HIS A 154 16.32 16.92 1.95
CA HIS A 154 15.71 17.54 0.77
C HIS A 154 14.19 17.34 0.73
N ALA A 155 13.70 16.17 0.31
CA ALA A 155 12.29 15.95 0.06
C ALA A 155 11.41 16.20 1.30
N GLN A 156 11.79 15.66 2.46
CA GLN A 156 11.05 15.84 3.70
C GLN A 156 10.98 17.30 4.18
N LYS A 157 12.05 18.08 3.96
CA LYS A 157 12.06 19.51 4.30
C LYS A 157 11.22 20.35 3.34
N ASP A 158 11.04 19.88 2.11
CA ASP A 158 10.20 20.50 1.11
C ASP A 158 8.71 20.18 1.31
N GLU A 159 8.33 19.00 1.78
CA GLU A 159 6.92 18.59 1.97
C GLU A 159 6.00 19.66 2.61
N PRO A 160 6.37 20.35 3.72
CA PRO A 160 5.53 21.39 4.32
C PRO A 160 5.28 22.63 3.44
N SER A 161 6.03 22.79 2.35
CA SER A 161 5.88 23.90 1.40
C SER A 161 4.60 23.76 0.56
N PHE A 162 4.03 22.55 0.44
CA PHE A 162 2.84 22.29 -0.38
C PHE A 162 1.84 21.27 0.23
N VAL A 163 2.26 20.44 1.19
CA VAL A 163 1.42 19.41 1.83
C VAL A 163 0.88 19.89 3.19
N ASP A 164 -0.37 19.55 3.50
CA ASP A 164 -0.86 19.57 4.88
C ASP A 164 -0.31 18.37 5.66
N MET A 165 0.79 18.61 6.37
CA MET A 165 1.49 17.58 7.15
C MET A 165 0.65 16.99 8.30
N ALA A 166 -0.45 17.64 8.72
CA ALA A 166 -1.33 17.09 9.74
C ALA A 166 -2.34 16.06 9.17
N GLY A 167 -2.63 16.15 7.88
CA GLY A 167 -3.60 15.30 7.18
C GLY A 167 -2.98 14.20 6.34
N ILE A 168 -1.65 14.16 6.20
CA ILE A 168 -0.95 13.12 5.43
C ILE A 168 -1.21 11.72 6.02
N ALA A 169 -1.41 10.75 5.14
CA ALA A 169 -1.56 9.34 5.52
C ALA A 169 -0.70 8.44 4.63
N TRP A 170 -0.36 7.26 5.15
CA TRP A 170 0.49 6.30 4.47
C TRP A 170 -0.18 4.93 4.45
N VAL A 171 -0.15 4.26 3.30
CA VAL A 171 -0.73 2.94 3.09
C VAL A 171 0.37 2.03 2.54
N MET A 172 0.94 1.18 3.41
CA MET A 172 1.98 0.22 3.03
C MET A 172 1.35 -1.11 2.63
N THR A 173 1.65 -1.56 1.41
CA THR A 173 0.89 -2.64 0.77
C THR A 173 1.76 -3.68 0.09
N ASP A 174 1.19 -4.88 -0.06
CA ASP A 174 1.53 -5.78 -1.16
C ASP A 174 0.64 -5.48 -2.38
N GLU A 175 1.20 -5.56 -3.58
CA GLU A 175 0.50 -5.30 -4.85
C GLU A 175 0.43 -6.59 -5.69
N ALA A 176 -0.72 -6.82 -6.33
CA ALA A 176 -0.90 -7.85 -7.34
C ALA A 176 -1.48 -7.23 -8.62
N LEU A 177 -0.87 -7.54 -9.77
CA LEU A 177 -1.45 -7.19 -11.06
C LEU A 177 -2.60 -8.14 -11.38
N LEU A 178 -3.77 -7.57 -11.66
CA LEU A 178 -4.97 -8.31 -12.08
C LEU A 178 -5.09 -8.35 -13.61
N ARG A 179 -4.55 -7.33 -14.29
CA ARG A 179 -4.47 -7.25 -15.75
C ARG A 179 -3.29 -6.38 -16.18
N ASP A 180 -2.63 -6.75 -17.27
CA ASP A 180 -1.50 -6.01 -17.82
C ASP A 180 -1.46 -6.02 -19.36
N ASP A 181 -2.57 -5.58 -19.97
CA ASP A 181 -2.72 -5.52 -21.43
C ASP A 181 -2.38 -4.13 -21.99
N LEU A 182 -1.92 -3.21 -21.14
CA LEU A 182 -1.53 -1.84 -21.48
C LEU A 182 -0.05 -1.65 -21.17
N LEU A 183 0.77 -1.59 -22.23
CA LEU A 183 2.19 -1.29 -22.09
C LEU A 183 2.35 0.17 -21.67
N LEU A 184 2.94 0.37 -20.48
CA LEU A 184 3.26 1.69 -19.94
C LEU A 184 4.75 2.00 -20.16
N GLU A 185 5.05 2.78 -21.20
CA GLU A 185 6.36 3.42 -21.37
C GLU A 185 6.43 4.73 -20.57
N GLN A 186 7.58 5.40 -20.50
CA GLN A 186 7.79 6.61 -19.68
C GLN A 186 6.71 7.70 -19.83
N ASP A 187 6.24 7.95 -21.04
CA ASP A 187 5.29 9.04 -21.36
C ASP A 187 3.98 8.56 -22.01
N THR A 188 3.69 7.26 -21.97
CA THR A 188 2.38 6.72 -22.40
C THR A 188 1.23 7.41 -21.65
N PRO A 189 0.36 8.17 -22.33
CA PRO A 189 -0.79 8.80 -21.67
C PRO A 189 -1.78 7.72 -21.22
N VAL A 190 -2.38 7.94 -20.06
CA VAL A 190 -3.39 7.06 -19.47
C VAL A 190 -4.39 7.89 -18.68
N HIS A 191 -5.61 7.37 -18.55
CA HIS A 191 -6.54 7.82 -17.54
C HIS A 191 -6.60 6.78 -16.43
N LYS A 192 -6.27 7.19 -15.21
CA LYS A 192 -6.16 6.28 -14.07
C LYS A 192 -7.21 6.64 -13.02
N LEU A 193 -7.83 5.60 -12.45
CA LEU A 193 -8.69 5.71 -11.29
C LEU A 193 -8.05 4.97 -10.12
N LEU A 194 -7.90 5.66 -8.98
CA LEU A 194 -7.57 5.04 -7.69
C LEU A 194 -8.81 4.96 -6.81
N LEU A 195 -9.02 3.78 -6.22
CA LEU A 195 -10.08 3.51 -5.25
C LEU A 195 -9.44 3.14 -3.92
N LEU A 196 -9.72 3.92 -2.88
CA LEU A 196 -9.18 3.74 -1.52
C LEU A 196 -10.28 3.17 -0.64
N ALA A 197 -10.10 1.92 -0.21
CA ALA A 197 -11.11 1.17 0.54
C ALA A 197 -10.76 1.08 2.02
N VAL A 198 -11.81 1.13 2.85
CA VAL A 198 -11.73 0.85 4.28
C VAL A 198 -12.59 -0.38 4.55
N ARG A 199 -12.11 -1.29 5.39
CA ARG A 199 -12.89 -2.45 5.81
C ARG A 199 -14.09 -2.05 6.70
N PRO A 200 -15.24 -2.72 6.57
CA PRO A 200 -16.33 -2.65 7.53
C PRO A 200 -15.86 -2.83 8.99
N ALA A 201 -16.49 -2.08 9.91
CA ALA A 201 -16.13 -2.09 11.32
C ALA A 201 -16.20 -3.52 11.91
N GLY A 202 -15.12 -3.94 12.56
CA GLY A 202 -15.01 -5.27 13.19
C GLY A 202 -14.71 -6.41 12.21
N GLN A 203 -14.62 -6.17 10.90
CA GLN A 203 -14.19 -7.20 9.95
C GLN A 203 -12.70 -7.51 10.12
N ASP A 204 -12.37 -8.80 10.05
CA ASP A 204 -10.98 -9.28 10.06
C ASP A 204 -10.20 -8.76 8.82
N PRO A 205 -8.97 -8.23 9.02
CA PRO A 205 -8.16 -7.70 7.92
C PRO A 205 -7.86 -8.70 6.80
N ALA A 206 -7.57 -9.96 7.11
CA ALA A 206 -7.24 -10.97 6.10
C ALA A 206 -8.50 -11.38 5.30
N ALA A 207 -9.64 -11.51 5.98
CA ALA A 207 -10.93 -11.74 5.32
C ALA A 207 -11.32 -10.56 4.40
N PHE A 208 -11.10 -9.32 4.85
CA PHE A 208 -11.31 -8.14 4.01
C PHE A 208 -10.38 -8.14 2.79
N ALA A 209 -9.08 -8.38 2.97
CA ALA A 209 -8.10 -8.41 1.87
C ALA A 209 -8.50 -9.44 0.78
N ALA A 210 -8.95 -10.63 1.18
CA ALA A 210 -9.43 -11.65 0.25
C ALA A 210 -10.69 -11.20 -0.51
N ALA A 211 -11.67 -10.63 0.21
CA ALA A 211 -12.91 -10.13 -0.40
C ALA A 211 -12.66 -8.94 -1.34
N TRP A 212 -11.74 -8.04 -0.97
CA TRP A 212 -11.35 -6.89 -1.77
C TRP A 212 -10.69 -7.31 -3.09
N ARG A 213 -9.79 -8.30 -3.05
CA ARG A 213 -9.16 -8.86 -4.26
C ARG A 213 -10.20 -9.51 -5.18
N ALA A 214 -11.12 -10.30 -4.65
CA ALA A 214 -12.18 -10.91 -5.45
C ALA A 214 -13.09 -9.86 -6.10
N ALA A 215 -13.49 -8.82 -5.35
CA ALA A 215 -14.28 -7.73 -5.90
C ALA A 215 -13.53 -6.97 -7.00
N ALA A 216 -12.22 -6.75 -6.83
CA ALA A 216 -11.37 -6.12 -7.82
C ALA A 216 -11.26 -6.96 -9.11
N GLU A 217 -11.11 -8.28 -9.01
CA GLU A 217 -11.09 -9.19 -10.16
C GLU A 217 -12.38 -9.10 -10.99
N ASP A 218 -13.54 -9.07 -10.32
CA ASP A 218 -14.85 -8.89 -10.98
C ASP A 218 -14.97 -7.52 -11.68
N VAL A 219 -14.49 -6.44 -11.04
CA VAL A 219 -14.46 -5.10 -11.65
C VAL A 219 -13.59 -5.11 -12.90
N VAL A 220 -12.42 -5.73 -12.85
CA VAL A 220 -11.51 -5.84 -13.99
C VAL A 220 -12.13 -6.67 -15.14
N ALA A 221 -12.87 -7.72 -14.81
CA ALA A 221 -13.55 -8.56 -15.79
C ALA A 221 -14.67 -7.83 -16.56
N THR A 222 -15.28 -6.81 -15.96
CA THR A 222 -16.50 -6.16 -16.48
C THR A 222 -16.26 -4.79 -17.11
N THR A 223 -15.24 -4.05 -16.69
CA THR A 223 -15.06 -2.63 -17.07
C THR A 223 -14.24 -2.38 -18.33
N GLY A 224 -13.74 -3.43 -18.99
CA GLY A 224 -12.85 -3.25 -20.16
C GLY A 224 -11.52 -2.54 -19.86
N VAL A 225 -11.19 -2.34 -18.58
CA VAL A 225 -9.93 -1.74 -18.12
C VAL A 225 -8.74 -2.47 -18.74
N ARG A 226 -7.68 -1.76 -19.12
CA ARG A 226 -6.56 -2.34 -19.89
C ARG A 226 -5.37 -2.72 -19.02
N ARG A 227 -5.24 -2.12 -17.85
CA ARG A 227 -4.33 -2.57 -16.78
C ARG A 227 -5.00 -2.35 -15.45
N ALA A 228 -4.75 -3.24 -14.50
CA ALA A 228 -5.30 -3.13 -13.16
C ALA A 228 -4.40 -3.77 -12.12
N ALA A 229 -4.36 -3.15 -10.95
CA ALA A 229 -3.59 -3.60 -9.82
C ALA A 229 -4.46 -3.50 -8.56
N VAL A 230 -4.39 -4.51 -7.71
CA VAL A 230 -5.00 -4.49 -6.39
C VAL A 230 -3.91 -4.54 -5.34
N ALA A 231 -4.03 -3.69 -4.34
CA ALA A 231 -3.11 -3.62 -3.24
C ALA A 231 -3.86 -3.75 -1.91
N THR A 232 -3.27 -4.49 -0.97
CA THR A 232 -3.83 -4.68 0.37
C THR A 232 -2.79 -4.34 1.43
N VAL A 233 -3.24 -3.78 2.55
CA VAL A 233 -2.31 -3.37 3.61
C VAL A 233 -1.59 -4.57 4.21
N LEU A 234 -0.28 -4.41 4.41
CA LEU A 234 0.56 -5.43 5.03
C LEU A 234 0.08 -5.75 6.46
N PRO A 235 0.08 -7.03 6.89
CA PRO A 235 -0.31 -7.42 8.24
C PRO A 235 0.41 -6.63 9.34
N ASP A 236 1.70 -6.34 9.16
CA ASP A 236 2.53 -5.62 10.13
C ASP A 236 2.05 -4.18 10.38
N ALA A 237 1.38 -3.55 9.40
CA ALA A 237 0.88 -2.18 9.55
C ALA A 237 -0.27 -2.08 10.57
N TYR A 238 -0.99 -3.17 10.83
CA TYR A 238 -2.07 -3.21 11.82
C TYR A 238 -1.56 -3.25 13.27
N ALA A 239 -0.27 -3.53 13.49
CA ALA A 239 0.31 -3.58 14.84
C ALA A 239 0.24 -2.23 15.57
N SER A 240 0.15 -1.12 14.84
CA SER A 240 0.04 0.24 15.38
C SER A 240 -1.41 0.75 15.46
N GLY A 241 -2.40 -0.08 15.12
CA GLY A 241 -3.80 0.27 14.99
C GLY A 241 -4.29 0.22 13.54
N ASP A 242 -5.54 0.64 13.33
CA ASP A 242 -6.14 0.60 12.00
C ASP A 242 -5.50 1.61 11.05
N PRO A 243 -5.17 1.20 9.80
CA PRO A 243 -4.67 2.11 8.79
C PRO A 243 -5.76 3.09 8.34
N ALA A 244 -5.37 4.16 7.63
CA ALA A 244 -6.33 5.10 7.05
C ALA A 244 -7.25 4.43 6.01
N TYR A 245 -6.68 3.47 5.27
CA TYR A 245 -7.32 2.61 4.27
C TYR A 245 -6.70 1.21 4.34
N ASP A 246 -7.50 0.19 4.08
CA ASP A 246 -7.12 -1.24 4.16
C ASP A 246 -6.77 -1.82 2.79
N GLY A 247 -7.20 -1.17 1.70
CA GLY A 247 -6.90 -1.61 0.34
C GLY A 247 -6.96 -0.47 -0.70
N VAL A 248 -6.25 -0.67 -1.81
CA VAL A 248 -6.25 0.21 -2.97
C VAL A 248 -6.56 -0.62 -4.21
N LEU A 249 -7.41 -0.11 -5.11
CA LEU A 249 -7.60 -0.67 -6.45
C LEU A 249 -7.27 0.42 -7.46
N GLU A 250 -6.42 0.09 -8.41
CA GLU A 250 -5.99 0.96 -9.48
C GLU A 250 -6.44 0.41 -10.83
N LEU A 251 -7.04 1.27 -11.62
CA LEU A 251 -7.63 0.94 -12.91
C LEU A 251 -7.10 1.92 -13.96
N TRP A 252 -6.54 1.40 -15.06
CA TRP A 252 -6.00 2.21 -16.15
C TRP A 252 -6.74 1.97 -17.45
N TRP A 253 -7.19 3.06 -18.05
CA TRP A 253 -7.70 3.13 -19.42
C TRP A 253 -6.71 3.87 -20.31
N PRO A 254 -6.72 3.62 -21.64
CA PRO A 254 -5.86 4.33 -22.57
C PRO A 254 -6.11 5.85 -22.58
N ASP A 255 -7.35 6.26 -22.29
CA ASP A 255 -7.76 7.65 -22.25
C ASP A 255 -9.04 7.84 -21.41
N GLU A 256 -9.43 9.10 -21.21
CA GLU A 256 -10.62 9.49 -20.44
C GLU A 256 -11.92 9.02 -21.09
N ALA A 257 -12.00 8.97 -22.43
CA ALA A 257 -13.20 8.53 -23.13
C ALA A 257 -13.48 7.05 -22.86
N ALA A 258 -12.44 6.20 -22.92
CA ALA A 258 -12.56 4.79 -22.59
C ALA A 258 -12.96 4.54 -21.13
N HIS A 259 -12.48 5.37 -20.20
CA HIS A 259 -12.95 5.34 -18.82
C HIS A 259 -14.43 5.75 -18.71
N ALA A 260 -14.82 6.86 -19.35
CA ALA A 260 -16.18 7.37 -19.31
C ALA A 260 -17.19 6.36 -19.91
N ASP A 261 -16.86 5.73 -21.04
CA ASP A 261 -17.68 4.68 -21.65
C ASP A 261 -17.84 3.47 -20.73
N ALA A 262 -16.75 3.02 -20.11
CA ALA A 262 -16.78 1.93 -19.14
C ALA A 262 -17.64 2.27 -17.92
N TRP A 263 -17.51 3.49 -17.39
CA TRP A 263 -18.27 3.93 -16.22
C TRP A 263 -19.74 4.15 -16.53
N ALA A 264 -20.08 4.64 -17.72
CA ALA A 264 -21.45 4.76 -18.19
C ALA A 264 -22.13 3.39 -18.33
N ALA A 265 -21.40 2.37 -18.78
CA ALA A 265 -21.93 1.03 -18.98
C ALA A 265 -22.01 0.20 -17.68
N HIS A 266 -21.05 0.38 -16.77
CA HIS A 266 -20.84 -0.56 -15.64
C HIS A 266 -20.67 0.12 -14.27
N GLY A 267 -20.67 1.45 -14.20
CA GLY A 267 -20.35 2.20 -12.97
C GLY A 267 -21.27 1.87 -11.79
N GLU A 268 -22.57 1.71 -12.01
CA GLU A 268 -23.52 1.33 -10.95
C GLU A 268 -23.19 -0.04 -10.35
N ASP A 269 -22.92 -1.04 -11.20
CA ASP A 269 -22.55 -2.39 -10.77
C ASP A 269 -21.19 -2.42 -10.06
N VAL A 270 -20.23 -1.62 -10.54
CA VAL A 270 -18.91 -1.45 -9.90
C VAL A 270 -19.10 -0.89 -8.49
N VAL A 271 -19.85 0.21 -8.34
CA VAL A 271 -20.11 0.83 -7.04
C VAL A 271 -20.81 -0.14 -6.10
N ALA A 272 -21.86 -0.82 -6.55
CA ALA A 272 -22.59 -1.81 -5.75
C ALA A 272 -21.66 -2.93 -5.27
N ARG A 273 -20.77 -3.42 -6.13
CA ARG A 273 -19.84 -4.49 -5.79
C ARG A 273 -18.79 -4.06 -4.76
N LEU A 274 -18.19 -2.89 -4.96
CA LEU A 274 -17.16 -2.37 -4.05
C LEU A 274 -17.76 -2.04 -2.67
N THR A 275 -18.96 -1.45 -2.62
CA THR A 275 -19.64 -1.10 -1.38
C THR A 275 -20.27 -2.29 -0.65
N ALA A 276 -20.41 -3.44 -1.31
CA ALA A 276 -20.76 -4.69 -0.64
C ALA A 276 -19.60 -5.28 0.19
N VAL A 277 -18.36 -4.87 -0.09
CA VAL A 277 -17.14 -5.39 0.57
C VAL A 277 -16.47 -4.33 1.46
N ALA A 278 -16.46 -3.08 1.03
CA ALA A 278 -15.84 -1.96 1.75
C ALA A 278 -16.90 -1.14 2.52
N ASP A 279 -16.45 -0.39 3.52
CA ASP A 279 -17.26 0.65 4.15
C ASP A 279 -17.64 1.72 3.11
N ALA A 280 -18.91 1.72 2.71
CA ALA A 280 -19.44 2.60 1.68
C ALA A 280 -19.28 4.09 2.00
N GLU A 281 -19.31 4.47 3.28
CA GLU A 281 -19.15 5.86 3.72
C GLU A 281 -17.69 6.31 3.68
N ARG A 282 -16.75 5.36 3.66
CA ARG A 282 -15.30 5.59 3.70
C ARG A 282 -14.56 5.19 2.42
N LEU A 283 -15.21 4.52 1.47
CA LEU A 283 -14.69 4.30 0.12
C LEU A 283 -14.46 5.65 -0.58
N ARG A 284 -13.26 5.85 -1.11
CA ARG A 284 -12.89 7.09 -1.82
C ARG A 284 -12.37 6.79 -3.22
N ALA A 285 -12.59 7.72 -4.13
CA ALA A 285 -12.15 7.64 -5.51
C ALA A 285 -11.32 8.88 -5.90
N ALA A 286 -10.30 8.69 -6.72
CA ALA A 286 -9.57 9.77 -7.36
C ALA A 286 -9.29 9.40 -8.82
N ALA A 287 -9.90 10.13 -9.75
CA ALA A 287 -9.40 10.16 -11.13
C ALA A 287 -8.09 10.96 -11.13
N VAL A 288 -7.05 10.44 -11.79
CA VAL A 288 -5.72 11.02 -11.74
C VAL A 288 -5.05 11.03 -13.11
N HIS A 289 -4.19 12.02 -13.30
CA HIS A 289 -3.11 11.97 -14.28
C HIS A 289 -1.86 11.39 -13.61
N GLU A 290 -1.21 10.45 -14.30
CA GLU A 290 -0.01 9.78 -13.80
C GLU A 290 1.25 10.43 -14.39
N LEU A 291 2.10 11.01 -13.53
CA LEU A 291 3.46 11.42 -13.88
C LEU A 291 4.46 10.38 -13.34
N ARG A 292 5.05 9.61 -14.25
CA ARG A 292 6.08 8.61 -13.90
C ARG A 292 7.42 9.30 -13.71
N VAL A 293 7.93 9.34 -12.47
CA VAL A 293 9.19 10.04 -12.16
C VAL A 293 10.40 9.11 -12.28
N ILE A 294 10.27 7.88 -11.76
CA ILE A 294 11.28 6.82 -11.87
C ILE A 294 10.61 5.61 -12.55
N TRP A 295 10.81 5.47 -13.87
CA TRP A 295 10.16 4.45 -14.69
C TRP A 295 10.94 4.04 -15.98
N PRO A 296 11.02 2.75 -16.32
CA PRO A 296 10.95 1.66 -15.35
C PRO A 296 12.01 1.91 -14.26
N GLY A 297 11.81 1.32 -13.09
CA GLY A 297 12.81 1.39 -12.03
C GLY A 297 14.21 1.01 -12.52
N PRO A 298 15.29 1.56 -11.92
CA PRO A 298 16.64 1.15 -12.27
C PRO A 298 16.76 -0.37 -12.20
N ALA A 299 17.44 -0.98 -13.17
CA ALA A 299 17.74 -2.40 -13.12
C ALA A 299 18.54 -2.69 -11.85
N ARG A 300 17.96 -3.45 -10.92
CA ARG A 300 18.63 -3.93 -9.72
C ARG A 300 18.73 -5.42 -9.80
N ASP A 301 19.95 -5.93 -9.75
CA ASP A 301 20.19 -7.36 -9.58
C ASP A 301 19.46 -7.83 -8.32
N ALA A 302 18.84 -9.01 -8.39
CA ALA A 302 18.21 -9.61 -7.23
C ALA A 302 19.24 -9.70 -6.10
N VAL A 303 19.08 -8.88 -5.06
CA VAL A 303 19.90 -8.96 -3.86
C VAL A 303 19.74 -10.38 -3.33
N ALA A 304 20.81 -11.17 -3.40
CA ALA A 304 20.82 -12.51 -2.85
C ALA A 304 20.40 -12.43 -1.38
N ALA A 305 19.36 -13.18 -1.01
CA ALA A 305 18.95 -13.29 0.38
C ALA A 305 20.18 -13.61 1.25
N PRO A 306 20.39 -12.95 2.39
CA PRO A 306 21.52 -13.25 3.25
C PRO A 306 21.46 -14.73 3.65
N ALA A 307 22.55 -15.45 3.39
CA ALA A 307 22.66 -16.86 3.74
C ALA A 307 22.40 -17.04 5.24
N ALA A 308 21.48 -17.95 5.58
CA ALA A 308 21.24 -18.32 6.96
C ALA A 308 22.55 -18.80 7.61
N PRO A 309 22.85 -18.40 8.85
CA PRO A 309 24.07 -18.85 9.52
C PRO A 309 24.05 -20.37 9.68
N ASN A 310 25.05 -21.04 9.12
CA ASN A 310 25.32 -22.45 9.35
C ASN A 310 25.65 -22.65 10.82
N PHE A 311 24.70 -23.14 11.61
CA PHE A 311 25.01 -23.75 12.90
C PHE A 311 25.49 -25.18 12.63
N THR A 312 26.79 -25.34 12.42
CA THR A 312 27.42 -26.65 12.49
C THR A 312 27.49 -27.04 13.97
N THR A 313 26.60 -27.92 14.41
CA THR A 313 26.75 -28.62 15.69
C THR A 313 27.98 -29.53 15.59
N HIS A 314 29.07 -29.14 16.26
CA HIS A 314 30.12 -30.07 16.63
C HIS A 314 29.55 -30.99 17.72
N ASP A 315 29.27 -32.23 17.33
CA ASP A 315 29.00 -33.35 18.23
C ASP A 315 30.34 -33.97 18.64
N GLU A 316 30.92 -33.48 19.73
CA GLU A 316 32.05 -34.15 20.38
C GLU A 316 31.53 -35.40 21.10
N ARG A 317 31.70 -36.56 20.44
CA ARG A 317 31.62 -37.86 21.11
C ARG A 317 32.82 -38.02 22.05
N LEU A 318 32.58 -37.86 23.33
CA LEU A 318 33.38 -38.48 24.38
C LEU A 318 32.96 -39.95 24.48
N GLU A 319 33.67 -40.83 23.79
CA GLU A 319 33.72 -42.26 24.14
C GLU A 319 35.00 -42.51 24.93
N GLY A 320 34.83 -42.98 26.17
CA GLY A 320 35.91 -43.51 26.99
C GLY A 320 36.25 -44.94 26.61
N ASN A 321 37.54 -45.23 26.49
CA ASN A 321 38.27 -46.29 27.23
C ASN A 321 39.77 -46.14 26.96
#